data_AF-A0A9X1YR55-F1
#
_entry.id   AF-A0A9X1YR55-F1
#
_cell.length_a   1.000
_cell.length_b   1.000
_cell.length_c   1.000
_cell.angle_alpha   90.00
_cell.angle_beta   90.00
_cell.angle_gamma   90.00
#
_symmetry.space_group_name_H-M   'P 1'
#
loop_
_entity.id
_entity.type
_entity.pdbx_description
1 polymer ?
#
loop_
_entity_poly.entity_id
_entity_poly.type
_entity_poly.pdbx_seq_one_letter_code
_entity_poly.pdbx_strand_id
1 'polypeptide(L)'
;MRGTFVIVAMLACGGCAVLSNVTPIGDGAYMTVVRSNDVNGRVEDERLRATSQATAFCNERGAGVDVIKTVAAAPPPGQAPSAEIDFRCKPRP
;
A
#
# COMPACT_ATOMS: atom_id res chain seq x y z
N MET A 1 29.99 -19.85 -40.57
CA MET A 1 28.68 -19.16 -40.58
C MET A 1 27.66 -20.18 -40.07
N ARG A 2 26.78 -20.01 -39.09
CA ARG A 2 26.18 -18.93 -38.29
C ARG A 2 25.52 -19.72 -37.13
N GLY A 3 25.74 -19.49 -35.85
CA GLY A 3 25.49 -18.24 -35.13
C GLY A 3 23.98 -18.07 -34.85
N THR A 4 23.37 -18.93 -34.03
CA THR A 4 21.97 -18.78 -33.60
C THR A 4 21.88 -18.69 -32.07
N PHE A 5 22.49 -17.64 -31.54
CA PHE A 5 22.13 -17.05 -30.25
C PHE A 5 21.13 -15.93 -30.55
N VAL A 6 19.84 -16.14 -30.28
CA VAL A 6 18.92 -15.02 -30.00
C VAL A 6 17.98 -15.44 -28.88
N ILE A 7 18.48 -15.23 -27.67
CA ILE A 7 17.72 -15.15 -26.43
C ILE A 7 16.80 -13.93 -26.59
N VAL A 8 15.54 -14.15 -26.96
CA VAL A 8 14.51 -13.11 -26.86
C VAL A 8 13.97 -13.17 -25.43
N ALA A 9 14.70 -12.51 -24.55
CA ALA A 9 14.25 -12.16 -23.21
C ALA A 9 13.12 -11.12 -23.32
N MET A 10 11.89 -11.58 -23.57
CA MET A 10 10.67 -10.81 -23.32
C MET A 10 10.36 -10.85 -21.82
N LEU A 11 11.25 -10.25 -21.03
CA LEU A 11 11.10 -10.06 -19.59
C LEU A 11 11.02 -8.56 -19.28
N ALA A 12 10.02 -7.88 -19.85
CA ALA A 12 9.78 -6.48 -19.55
C ALA A 12 8.32 -6.12 -19.87
N CYS A 13 7.45 -6.37 -18.90
CA CYS A 13 6.26 -5.57 -18.59
C CYS A 13 5.55 -6.26 -17.42
N GLY A 14 6.27 -6.38 -16.29
CA GLY A 14 5.61 -6.49 -15.00
C GLY A 14 4.90 -5.17 -14.78
N GLY A 15 3.65 -5.09 -15.25
CA GLY A 15 2.76 -3.97 -14.96
C GLY A 15 2.74 -3.82 -13.45
N CYS A 16 3.36 -2.76 -12.94
CA CYS A 16 3.28 -2.38 -11.55
C CYS A 16 1.79 -2.34 -11.21
N ALA A 17 1.33 -3.30 -10.41
CA ALA A 17 0.03 -3.23 -9.79
C ALA A 17 0.04 -1.94 -8.98
N VAL A 18 -0.54 -0.88 -9.55
CA VAL A 18 -0.74 0.36 -8.85
C VAL A 18 -1.71 -0.01 -7.73
N LEU A 19 -1.19 -0.16 -6.51
CA LEU A 19 -2.03 -0.17 -5.32
C LEU A 19 -2.75 1.18 -5.31
N SER A 20 -3.94 1.20 -5.92
CA SER A 20 -4.70 2.42 -6.27
C SER A 20 -5.08 3.29 -5.07
N ASN A 21 -4.80 2.82 -3.85
CA ASN A 21 -5.10 3.48 -2.59
C ASN A 21 -3.86 4.06 -1.90
N VAL A 22 -2.66 3.89 -2.47
CA VAL A 22 -1.41 4.42 -1.90
C VAL A 22 -0.96 5.65 -2.70
N THR A 23 -0.88 6.79 -2.02
CA THR A 23 -0.46 8.07 -2.61
C THR A 23 0.88 8.50 -2.01
N PRO A 24 1.88 8.90 -2.81
CA PRO A 24 3.13 9.46 -2.27
C PRO A 24 2.86 10.82 -1.61
N ILE A 25 3.43 11.05 -0.43
CA ILE A 25 3.30 12.32 0.32
C ILE A 25 4.59 13.15 0.39
N GLY A 26 5.69 12.64 -0.19
CA GLY A 26 7.01 13.29 -0.20
C GLY A 26 8.04 12.58 0.69
N ASP A 27 9.32 12.88 0.51
CA ASP A 27 10.44 12.35 1.31
C ASP A 27 10.48 10.81 1.44
N GLY A 28 10.07 10.10 0.38
CA GLY A 28 9.99 8.63 0.38
C GLY A 28 8.86 8.06 1.24
N ALA A 29 7.98 8.90 1.78
CA ALA A 29 6.77 8.49 2.49
C ALA A 29 5.57 8.36 1.54
N TYR A 30 4.65 7.51 1.96
CA TYR A 30 3.41 7.17 1.29
C TYR A 30 2.28 7.24 2.30
N MET A 31 1.09 7.54 1.81
CA MET A 31 -0.15 7.55 2.58
C MET A 31 -1.12 6.57 1.95
N THR A 32 -1.83 5.82 2.79
CA THR A 32 -2.94 4.97 2.34
C THR A 32 -4.17 5.27 3.16
N VAL A 33 -5.32 5.35 2.49
CA VAL A 33 -6.61 5.63 3.12
C VAL A 33 -7.56 4.50 2.80
N VAL A 34 -8.15 3.91 3.83
CA VAL A 34 -9.23 2.92 3.69
C VAL A 34 -10.50 3.52 4.27
N ARG A 35 -11.56 3.49 3.47
CA ARG A 35 -12.91 3.90 3.88
C ARG A 35 -13.82 2.70 3.82
N SER A 36 -14.60 2.50 4.88
CA SER A 36 -15.68 1.54 4.86
C SER A 36 -16.89 2.13 4.13
N ASN A 37 -17.75 1.28 3.59
CA ASN A 37 -19.10 1.65 3.19
C ASN A 37 -20.15 1.22 4.24
N ASP A 38 -19.71 0.51 5.28
CA ASP A 38 -20.56 0.07 6.38
C ASP A 38 -20.50 1.08 7.52
N VAL A 39 -21.64 1.73 7.80
CA VAL A 39 -21.78 2.68 8.92
C VAL A 39 -21.69 2.00 10.29
N ASN A 40 -21.86 0.68 10.35
CA ASN A 40 -21.68 -0.12 11.56
C ASN A 40 -20.29 -0.77 11.64
N GLY A 41 -19.41 -0.50 10.67
CA GLY A 41 -18.05 -1.03 10.65
C GLY A 41 -17.23 -0.55 11.86
N ARG A 42 -16.16 -1.29 12.18
CA ARG A 42 -15.26 -0.92 13.27
C ARG A 42 -14.05 -0.17 12.72
N VAL A 43 -13.64 0.89 13.43
CA VAL A 43 -12.43 1.66 13.10
C VAL A 43 -11.19 0.76 13.04
N GLU A 44 -11.13 -0.25 13.91
CA GLU A 44 -10.00 -1.17 14.01
C GLU A 44 -9.87 -2.07 12.77
N ASP A 45 -10.99 -2.46 12.17
CA ASP A 45 -10.98 -3.26 10.94
C ASP A 45 -10.41 -2.44 9.78
N GLU A 46 -10.78 -1.17 9.68
CA GLU A 46 -10.25 -0.27 8.64
C GLU A 46 -8.76 0.04 8.87
N ARG A 47 -8.34 0.19 10.13
CA ARG A 47 -6.92 0.33 10.47
C ARG A 47 -6.10 -0.89 10.07
N LEU A 48 -6.60 -2.10 10.33
CA LEU A 48 -5.95 -3.34 9.91
C LEU A 48 -5.86 -3.44 8.38
N ARG A 49 -6.93 -3.07 7.66
CA ARG A 49 -6.92 -3.02 6.19
C ARG A 49 -5.91 -2.02 5.65
N ALA A 50 -5.85 -0.81 6.20
CA ALA A 50 -4.87 0.21 5.82
C ALA A 50 -3.43 -0.28 6.08
N THR A 51 -3.20 -0.93 7.23
CA THR A 51 -1.87 -1.46 7.58
C THR A 51 -1.46 -2.58 6.63
N SER A 52 -2.41 -3.45 6.28
CA SER A 52 -2.21 -4.54 5.31
C SER A 52 -1.85 -3.99 3.93
N GLN A 53 -2.54 -2.94 3.45
CA GLN A 53 -2.21 -2.27 2.18
C GLN A 53 -0.80 -1.66 2.19
N ALA A 54 -0.43 -0.96 3.27
CA ALA A 54 0.93 -0.41 3.42
C ALA A 54 2.00 -1.52 3.44
N THR A 55 1.71 -2.62 4.12
CA THR A 55 2.59 -3.78 4.20
C THR A 55 2.75 -4.45 2.83
N ALA A 56 1.65 -4.69 2.11
CA ALA A 56 1.67 -5.24 0.76
C ALA A 56 2.49 -4.35 -0.19
N PHE A 57 2.27 -3.04 -0.14
CA PHE A 57 3.02 -2.07 -0.93
C PHE A 57 4.54 -2.16 -0.72
N CYS A 58 5.00 -2.22 0.53
CA CYS A 58 6.42 -2.35 0.80
C CYS A 58 6.96 -3.75 0.51
N ASN A 59 6.16 -4.80 0.72
CA ASN A 59 6.54 -6.18 0.44
C ASN A 59 6.80 -6.44 -1.05
N GLU A 60 5.98 -5.88 -1.93
CA GLU A 60 6.19 -5.92 -3.38
C GLU A 60 7.52 -5.29 -3.81
N ARG A 61 8.07 -4.39 -2.99
CA ARG A 61 9.36 -3.72 -3.20
C ARG A 61 10.52 -4.40 -2.46
N GLY A 62 10.28 -5.56 -1.84
CA GLY A 62 11.28 -6.27 -1.02
C GLY A 62 11.63 -5.53 0.28
N ALA A 63 10.81 -4.58 0.72
CA ALA A 63 11.04 -3.75 1.90
C ALA A 63 10.11 -4.14 3.06
N GLY A 64 10.46 -3.73 4.27
CA GLY A 64 9.58 -3.70 5.43
C GLY A 64 8.79 -2.40 5.48
N VAL A 65 7.61 -2.44 6.09
CA VAL A 65 6.81 -1.24 6.36
C VAL A 65 7.32 -0.55 7.63
N ASP A 66 7.37 0.78 7.59
CA ASP A 66 7.67 1.65 8.72
C ASP A 66 6.54 2.67 8.87
N VAL A 67 5.66 2.47 9.84
CA VAL A 67 4.50 3.33 10.04
C VAL A 67 4.94 4.63 10.71
N ILE A 68 4.73 5.76 10.04
CA ILE A 68 5.04 7.11 10.53
C ILE A 68 3.88 7.63 11.38
N LYS A 69 2.66 7.50 10.86
CA LYS A 69 1.46 8.06 11.47
C LYS A 69 0.28 7.14 11.19
N THR A 70 -0.61 7.05 12.17
CA THR A 70 -1.92 6.43 11.99
C THR A 70 -2.97 7.41 12.44
N VAL A 71 -3.93 7.71 11.57
CA VAL A 71 -5.12 8.48 11.88
C VAL A 71 -6.31 7.55 11.73
N ALA A 72 -6.89 7.17 12.86
CA ALA A 72 -8.09 6.37 12.91
C ALA A 72 -9.01 7.03 13.95
N ALA A 73 -10.11 7.60 13.49
CA ALA A 73 -11.05 8.33 14.33
C ALA A 73 -12.42 7.68 14.26
N ALA A 74 -13.15 7.74 15.38
CA ALA A 74 -14.56 7.35 15.39
C ALA A 74 -15.31 8.25 14.39
N PRO A 75 -16.06 7.65 13.44
CA PRO A 75 -16.82 8.45 12.49
C PRO A 75 -17.93 9.21 13.22
N PRO A 76 -18.31 10.41 12.74
CA PRO A 76 -19.53 11.08 13.20
C PRO A 76 -20.77 10.17 13.04
N PRO A 77 -21.85 10.40 13.80
CA PRO A 77 -23.07 9.60 13.67
C PRO A 77 -23.57 9.54 12.22
N GLY A 78 -23.83 8.32 11.74
CA GLY A 78 -24.30 8.06 10.37
C GLY A 78 -23.20 8.04 9.29
N GLN A 79 -21.92 8.13 9.66
CA GLN A 79 -20.81 7.99 8.73
C GLN A 79 -20.08 6.66 8.93
N ALA A 80 -19.53 6.13 7.85
CA ALA A 80 -18.70 4.94 7.89
C ALA A 80 -17.29 5.27 8.41
N PRO A 81 -16.65 4.35 9.16
CA PRO A 81 -15.31 4.57 9.67
C PRO A 81 -14.29 4.62 8.53
N SER A 82 -13.18 5.28 8.80
CA SER A 82 -12.03 5.30 7.91
C SER A 82 -10.73 5.28 8.70
N ALA A 83 -9.68 4.80 8.07
CA ALA A 83 -8.34 4.81 8.61
C ALA A 83 -7.35 5.29 7.55
N GLU A 84 -6.47 6.17 7.97
CA GLU A 84 -5.36 6.70 7.18
C GLU A 84 -4.05 6.32 7.86
N ILE A 85 -3.07 5.92 7.06
CA ILE A 85 -1.74 5.56 7.53
C ILE A 85 -0.70 6.20 6.63
N ASP A 86 0.21 6.96 7.25
CA ASP A 86 1.44 7.41 6.62
C ASP A 86 2.54 6.40 6.95
N PHE A 87 3.29 5.98 5.94
CA PHE A 87 4.31 4.96 6.07
C PHE A 87 5.47 5.19 5.11
N ARG A 88 6.61 4.59 5.44
CA ARG A 88 7.78 4.47 4.56
C ARG A 88 8.08 2.99 4.33
N CYS A 89 8.71 2.71 3.20
CA CYS A 89 9.30 1.40 2.97
C CYS A 89 10.78 1.47 3.35
N LYS A 90 11.19 0.66 4.32
CA LYS A 90 12.59 0.55 4.76
C LYS A 90 13.17 -0.81 4.38
N PRO A 91 14.47 -0.92 4.05
CA PRO A 91 15.11 -2.23 3.84
C PRO A 91 14.86 -3.13 5.04
N ARG A 92 14.51 -4.40 4.80
CA ARG A 92 14.42 -5.37 5.91
C ARG A 92 15.84 -5.67 6.42
N PRO A 93 16.07 -5.69 7.74
CA PRO A 93 17.32 -6.17 8.31
C PRO A 93 17.52 -7.66 8.06
#